data_AF-A0A1M5JTU1-F1
#
_entry.id   AF-A0A1M5JTU1-F1
#
_cell.length_a   1.000
_cell.length_b   1.000
_cell.length_c   1.000
_cell.angle_alpha   90.00
_cell.angle_beta   90.00
_cell.angle_gamma   90.00
#
_symmetry.space_group_name_H-M   'P 1'
#
loop_
_entity.id
_entity.type
_entity.pdbx_description
1 polymer ?
#
loop_
_entity_poly.entity_id
_entity_poly.type
_entity_poly.pdbx_seq_one_letter_code
_entity_poly.pdbx_strand_id
1 'polypeptide(L)'
;MDTHGRVTWQQIECLLGQTPPCPKLQSYWTYENCRYDKTSGCCSEPEHRDTCCVATHRLRNGRLNQTAYSLYFFVRDVARRNLPKWIDNQLSSIPSTDPDRSRLQPEALVGPMRQIFGVSDKVLTMTLSEVLMAAPKLRPHWFEVGTQLIAVDTLVHNFMHRTGILQNFGAAHAYGAGCYQPGGCADILRQASSRIDARRFNATYPANFPRLIQHALWQYCAADRQNICNGNNIDDSRSCEQIYCVIHGICSKIPLRSK
;
A
#
# COMPACT_ATOMS: atom_id res chain seq x y z
N MET A 1 19.60 22.08 6.17
CA MET A 1 18.84 20.81 6.02
C MET A 1 19.13 20.28 4.62
N ASP A 2 20.07 19.34 4.50
CA ASP A 2 20.25 18.43 3.34
C ASP A 2 21.38 17.43 3.64
N THR A 3 21.29 16.73 4.77
CA THR A 3 22.32 15.77 5.22
C THR A 3 22.22 14.39 4.53
N HIS A 4 21.20 14.18 3.70
CA HIS A 4 20.92 12.92 3.02
C HIS A 4 20.76 13.16 1.52
N GLY A 5 21.42 12.32 0.72
CA GLY A 5 21.35 12.38 -0.73
C GLY A 5 20.10 11.70 -1.29
N ARG A 6 20.02 11.69 -2.62
CA ARG A 6 19.06 10.88 -3.40
C ARG A 6 19.85 9.87 -4.21
N VAL A 7 19.20 8.74 -4.53
CA VAL A 7 19.73 7.75 -5.47
C VAL A 7 18.89 7.79 -6.74
N THR A 8 19.55 7.76 -7.90
CA THR A 8 18.90 7.72 -9.20
C THR A 8 19.01 6.33 -9.82
N TRP A 9 18.12 6.06 -10.78
CA TRP A 9 18.16 4.84 -11.59
C TRP A 9 19.53 4.64 -12.25
N GLN A 10 20.06 5.69 -12.89
CA GLN A 10 21.34 5.67 -13.60
C GLN A 10 22.51 5.37 -12.67
N GLN A 11 22.48 5.87 -11.43
CA GLN A 11 23.51 5.57 -10.43
C GLN A 11 23.53 4.09 -10.06
N ILE A 12 22.36 3.49 -9.81
CA ILE A 12 22.25 2.06 -9.51
C ILE A 12 22.71 1.23 -10.72
N GLU A 13 22.27 1.59 -11.92
CA GLU A 13 22.65 0.91 -13.16
C GLU A 13 24.15 0.95 -13.42
N CYS A 14 24.79 2.11 -13.23
CA CYS A 14 26.23 2.29 -13.37
C CYS A 14 27.00 1.39 -12.38
N LEU A 15 26.61 1.38 -11.10
CA LEU A 15 27.26 0.56 -10.09
C LEU A 15 27.07 -0.95 -10.33
N LEU A 16 25.90 -1.37 -10.78
CA LEU A 16 25.65 -2.77 -11.14
C LEU A 16 26.37 -3.17 -12.43
N GLY A 17 26.60 -2.23 -13.35
CA GLY A 17 27.40 -2.43 -14.56
C GLY A 17 28.88 -2.72 -14.30
N GLN A 18 29.38 -2.40 -13.09
CA GLN A 18 30.71 -2.80 -12.62
C GLN A 18 30.77 -4.28 -12.19
N THR A 19 29.70 -5.04 -12.41
CA THR A 19 29.59 -6.48 -12.11
C THR A 19 30.01 -6.81 -10.68
N PRO A 20 29.31 -6.29 -9.66
CA PRO A 20 29.63 -6.60 -8.28
C PRO A 20 29.50 -8.10 -8.02
N PRO A 21 30.40 -8.71 -7.22
CA PRO A 21 30.46 -10.17 -7.06
C PRO A 21 29.30 -10.75 -6.24
N CYS A 22 28.59 -9.91 -5.49
CA CYS A 22 27.53 -10.34 -4.57
C CYS A 22 26.36 -11.01 -5.33
N PRO A 23 26.03 -12.29 -5.06
CA PRO A 23 24.97 -13.00 -5.78
C PRO A 23 23.58 -12.41 -5.55
N LYS A 24 23.37 -11.73 -4.41
CA LYS A 24 22.11 -11.01 -4.13
C LYS A 24 21.83 -9.90 -5.14
N LEU A 25 22.83 -9.35 -5.83
CA LEU A 25 22.67 -8.23 -6.76
C LEU A 25 22.34 -8.66 -8.19
N GLN A 26 22.13 -9.95 -8.43
CA GLN A 26 21.91 -10.48 -9.77
C GLN A 26 20.51 -10.19 -10.31
N SER A 27 19.47 -10.31 -9.49
CA SER A 27 18.07 -10.19 -9.92
C SER A 27 17.10 -9.82 -8.79
N TYR A 28 15.87 -9.46 -9.15
CA TYR A 28 14.79 -9.18 -8.21
C TYR A 28 14.57 -10.30 -7.20
N TRP A 29 14.51 -11.54 -7.68
CA TRP A 29 14.26 -12.71 -6.84
C TRP A 29 15.47 -13.09 -5.98
N THR A 30 16.69 -12.90 -6.50
CA THR A 30 17.91 -13.18 -5.71
C THR A 30 18.18 -12.11 -4.66
N TYR A 31 17.74 -10.87 -4.90
CA TYR A 31 17.87 -9.76 -3.94
C TYR A 31 17.00 -9.93 -2.69
N GLU A 32 16.01 -10.80 -2.75
CA GLU A 32 15.20 -11.14 -1.59
C GLU A 32 16.09 -11.58 -0.42
N ASN A 33 15.72 -11.12 0.77
CA ASN A 33 16.48 -11.37 1.99
C ASN A 33 17.96 -10.92 1.89
N CYS A 34 18.27 -9.83 1.18
CA CYS A 34 19.61 -9.21 1.20
C CYS A 34 20.07 -8.86 2.63
N ARG A 35 19.13 -8.36 3.46
CA ARG A 35 19.31 -8.06 4.90
C ARG A 35 20.43 -7.05 5.19
N TYR A 36 20.82 -6.22 4.23
CA TYR A 36 21.81 -5.17 4.46
C TYR A 36 21.35 -4.17 5.52
N ASP A 37 22.03 -4.14 6.65
CA ASP A 37 21.80 -3.17 7.70
C ASP A 37 23.01 -2.24 7.86
N LYS A 38 22.75 -0.93 7.75
CA LYS A 38 23.80 0.09 7.75
C LYS A 38 24.47 0.26 9.13
N THR A 39 23.72 0.01 10.20
CA THR A 39 24.18 0.28 11.58
C THR A 39 25.00 -0.90 12.12
N SER A 40 24.47 -2.11 12.04
CA SER A 40 25.16 -3.34 12.44
C SER A 40 26.18 -3.80 11.40
N GLY A 41 26.01 -3.38 10.14
CA GLY A 41 26.85 -3.85 9.05
C GLY A 41 26.54 -5.27 8.58
N CYS A 42 25.48 -5.89 9.09
CA CYS A 42 25.11 -7.24 8.72
C CYS A 42 24.46 -7.28 7.33
N CYS A 43 24.63 -8.40 6.63
CA CYS A 43 23.85 -8.76 5.44
C CYS A 43 23.90 -10.29 5.26
N SER A 44 23.15 -10.82 4.32
CA SER A 44 23.14 -12.27 4.04
C SER A 44 24.38 -12.78 3.30
N GLU A 45 25.22 -11.88 2.78
CA GLU A 45 26.45 -12.22 2.03
C GLU A 45 27.65 -11.45 2.58
N PRO A 46 28.12 -11.76 3.81
CA PRO A 46 29.12 -10.95 4.51
C PRO A 46 30.45 -10.87 3.77
N GLU A 47 30.82 -11.90 3.01
CA GLU A 47 32.08 -11.97 2.24
C GLU A 47 32.17 -10.91 1.13
N HIS A 48 31.03 -10.38 0.66
CA HIS A 48 30.98 -9.39 -0.43
C HIS A 48 30.74 -7.95 0.07
N ARG A 49 30.76 -7.74 1.38
CA ARG A 49 30.35 -6.48 2.01
C ARG A 49 31.22 -5.30 1.60
N ASP A 50 32.54 -5.48 1.55
CA ASP A 50 33.50 -4.40 1.30
C ASP A 50 33.36 -3.80 -0.11
N THR A 51 32.81 -4.57 -1.05
CA THR A 51 32.56 -4.16 -2.43
C THR A 51 31.07 -3.95 -2.73
N CYS A 52 30.20 -3.95 -1.70
CA CYS A 52 28.75 -3.92 -1.90
C CYS A 52 28.26 -2.53 -2.32
N CYS A 53 27.75 -2.41 -3.55
CA CYS A 53 27.26 -1.12 -4.07
C CYS A 53 26.03 -0.59 -3.30
N VAL A 54 25.22 -1.45 -2.67
CA VAL A 54 24.07 -1.04 -1.85
C VAL A 54 24.52 -0.17 -0.67
N ALA A 55 25.69 -0.43 -0.11
CA ALA A 55 26.22 0.30 1.05
C ALA A 55 26.73 1.71 0.70
N THR A 56 26.98 1.99 -0.59
CA THR A 56 27.64 3.23 -1.04
C THR A 56 26.73 4.46 -1.01
N HIS A 57 25.41 4.27 -1.03
CA HIS A 57 24.45 5.38 -1.12
C HIS A 57 24.25 6.09 0.22
N ARG A 58 24.28 7.43 0.17
CA ARG A 58 24.07 8.31 1.33
C ARG A 58 22.59 8.62 1.58
N LEU A 59 21.72 7.60 1.54
CA LEU A 59 20.34 7.76 1.99
C LEU A 59 20.26 7.78 3.52
N ARG A 60 19.12 8.23 4.04
CA ARG A 60 18.84 8.38 5.48
C ARG A 60 19.14 7.13 6.30
N ASN A 61 18.87 5.95 5.76
CA ASN A 61 19.16 4.67 6.41
C ASN A 61 19.36 3.54 5.38
N GLY A 62 19.94 2.41 5.82
CA GLY A 62 20.20 1.25 4.96
C GLY A 62 18.94 0.60 4.39
N ARG A 63 17.78 0.77 5.05
CA ARG A 63 16.51 0.27 4.54
C ARG A 63 16.11 0.97 3.25
N LEU A 64 16.31 2.28 3.15
CA LEU A 64 16.07 3.03 1.91
C LEU A 64 17.01 2.59 0.78
N ASN A 65 18.27 2.25 1.10
CA ASN A 65 19.19 1.69 0.11
C ASN A 65 18.62 0.37 -0.44
N GLN A 66 18.16 -0.51 0.47
CA GLN A 66 17.55 -1.77 0.06
C GLN A 66 16.28 -1.59 -0.75
N THR A 67 15.38 -0.67 -0.35
CA THR A 67 14.16 -0.38 -1.10
C THR A 67 14.48 0.14 -2.51
N ALA A 68 15.48 1.01 -2.66
CA ALA A 68 15.86 1.55 -3.97
C ALA A 68 16.37 0.46 -4.93
N TYR A 69 17.26 -0.43 -4.46
CA TYR A 69 17.75 -1.55 -5.27
C TYR A 69 16.64 -2.56 -5.57
N SER A 70 15.81 -2.88 -4.58
CA SER A 70 14.70 -3.83 -4.77
C SER A 70 13.69 -3.31 -5.79
N LEU A 71 13.34 -2.02 -5.75
CA LEU A 71 12.49 -1.38 -6.76
C LEU A 71 13.17 -1.33 -8.13
N TYR A 72 14.48 -1.04 -8.17
CA TYR A 72 15.26 -1.08 -9.42
C TYR A 72 15.19 -2.47 -10.06
N PHE A 73 15.44 -3.52 -9.28
CA PHE A 73 15.38 -4.90 -9.79
C PHE A 73 13.99 -5.29 -10.23
N PHE A 74 12.94 -4.89 -9.50
CA PHE A 74 11.56 -5.11 -9.94
C PHE A 74 11.33 -4.51 -11.33
N VAL A 75 11.67 -3.25 -11.53
CA VAL A 75 11.45 -2.58 -12.82
C VAL A 75 12.33 -3.19 -13.91
N ARG A 76 13.59 -3.53 -13.60
CA ARG A 76 14.53 -4.11 -14.58
C ARG A 76 14.10 -5.52 -15.01
N ASP A 77 13.74 -6.38 -14.06
CA ASP A 77 13.59 -7.82 -14.28
C ASP A 77 12.13 -8.22 -14.48
N VAL A 78 11.23 -7.75 -13.63
CA VAL A 78 9.80 -8.10 -13.68
C VAL A 78 9.08 -7.23 -14.70
N ALA A 79 9.28 -5.92 -14.64
CA ALA A 79 8.69 -5.00 -15.61
C ALA A 79 9.48 -4.87 -16.92
N ARG A 80 10.60 -5.59 -17.06
CA ARG A 80 11.47 -5.59 -18.27
C ARG A 80 11.81 -4.19 -18.76
N ARG A 81 12.14 -3.29 -17.82
CA ARG A 81 12.47 -1.87 -18.04
C ARG A 81 11.33 -1.02 -18.60
N ASN A 82 10.09 -1.52 -18.58
CA ASN A 82 8.92 -0.80 -19.07
C ASN A 82 7.73 -0.98 -18.11
N LEU A 83 7.76 -0.23 -17.01
CA LEU A 83 6.73 -0.27 -15.98
C LEU A 83 5.31 0.01 -16.54
N PRO A 84 5.08 1.04 -17.38
CA PRO A 84 3.75 1.27 -17.96
C PRO A 84 3.26 0.08 -18.79
N LYS A 85 4.11 -0.50 -19.66
CA LYS A 85 3.72 -1.67 -20.46
C LYS A 85 3.47 -2.90 -19.59
N TRP A 86 4.25 -3.08 -18.52
CA TRP A 86 4.01 -4.14 -17.55
C TRP A 86 2.64 -3.98 -16.87
N ILE A 87 2.28 -2.77 -16.42
CA ILE A 87 0.94 -2.47 -15.87
C ILE A 87 -0.13 -2.83 -16.92
N ASP A 88 0.00 -2.33 -18.16
CA ASP A 88 -0.96 -2.63 -19.23
C ASP A 88 -1.14 -4.15 -19.42
N ASN A 89 -0.06 -4.91 -19.40
CA ASN A 89 -0.09 -6.37 -19.53
C ASN A 89 -0.78 -7.06 -18.34
N GLN A 90 -0.49 -6.65 -17.09
CA GLN A 90 -1.14 -7.21 -15.90
C GLN A 90 -2.65 -6.94 -15.89
N LEU A 91 -3.06 -5.74 -16.30
CA LEU A 91 -4.47 -5.38 -16.32
C LEU A 91 -5.22 -6.12 -17.43
N SER A 92 -4.57 -6.34 -18.58
CA SER A 92 -5.15 -7.04 -19.73
C SER A 92 -5.18 -8.56 -19.58
N SER A 93 -4.41 -9.14 -18.65
CA SER A 93 -4.40 -10.60 -18.43
C SER A 93 -5.64 -11.11 -17.71
N ILE A 94 -6.44 -10.23 -17.11
CA ILE A 94 -7.68 -10.59 -16.41
C ILE A 94 -8.87 -10.35 -17.37
N PRO A 95 -9.64 -11.41 -17.74
CA PRO A 95 -10.78 -11.27 -18.64
C PRO A 95 -11.82 -10.28 -18.14
N SER A 96 -12.43 -9.52 -19.07
CA SER A 96 -13.49 -8.56 -18.73
C SER A 96 -14.76 -9.21 -18.17
N THR A 97 -14.97 -10.49 -18.46
CA THR A 97 -16.12 -11.29 -18.01
C THR A 97 -15.93 -11.93 -16.65
N ASP A 98 -14.75 -11.80 -16.04
CA ASP A 98 -14.46 -12.41 -14.75
C ASP A 98 -15.25 -11.71 -13.63
N PRO A 99 -16.07 -12.44 -12.84
CA PRO A 99 -16.88 -11.84 -11.78
C PRO A 99 -16.03 -11.22 -10.66
N ASP A 100 -14.80 -11.71 -10.46
CA ASP A 100 -13.86 -11.24 -9.44
C ASP A 100 -12.81 -10.27 -10.00
N ARG A 101 -13.00 -9.79 -11.23
CA ARG A 101 -12.07 -8.87 -11.91
C ARG A 101 -11.64 -7.68 -11.05
N SER A 102 -12.59 -7.08 -10.32
CA SER A 102 -12.32 -5.93 -9.43
C SER A 102 -11.35 -6.24 -8.28
N ARG A 103 -11.17 -7.51 -7.93
CA ARG A 103 -10.18 -8.00 -6.94
C ARG A 103 -8.91 -8.47 -7.63
N LEU A 104 -9.05 -9.22 -8.71
CA LEU A 104 -7.93 -9.84 -9.43
C LEU A 104 -7.01 -8.80 -10.10
N GLN A 105 -7.56 -7.72 -10.66
CA GLN A 105 -6.74 -6.68 -11.31
C GLN A 105 -5.83 -5.92 -10.33
N PRO A 106 -6.33 -5.42 -9.18
CA PRO A 106 -5.46 -4.91 -8.12
C PRO A 106 -4.39 -5.91 -7.67
N GLU A 107 -4.77 -7.18 -7.49
CA GLU A 107 -3.86 -8.23 -7.02
C GLU A 107 -2.76 -8.56 -8.05
N ALA A 108 -3.07 -8.56 -9.34
CA ALA A 108 -2.09 -8.74 -10.42
C ALA A 108 -1.01 -7.64 -10.42
N LEU A 109 -1.32 -6.45 -9.91
CA LEU A 109 -0.35 -5.38 -9.72
C LEU A 109 0.39 -5.49 -8.39
N VAL A 110 -0.34 -5.64 -7.28
CA VAL A 110 0.24 -5.58 -5.93
C VAL A 110 1.07 -6.83 -5.64
N GLY A 111 0.58 -8.02 -6.01
CA GLY A 111 1.22 -9.31 -5.70
C GLY A 111 2.69 -9.38 -6.10
N PRO A 112 3.04 -9.12 -7.37
CA PRO A 112 4.44 -9.12 -7.82
C PRO A 112 5.31 -8.06 -7.12
N MET A 113 4.73 -6.95 -6.68
CA MET A 113 5.43 -5.84 -6.01
C MET A 113 5.61 -6.06 -4.51
N ARG A 114 4.96 -7.06 -3.89
CA ARG A 114 5.08 -7.33 -2.44
C ARG A 114 6.50 -7.69 -1.99
N GLN A 115 7.33 -8.19 -2.91
CA GLN A 115 8.73 -8.50 -2.61
C GLN A 115 9.67 -7.29 -2.71
N ILE A 116 9.13 -6.10 -3.04
CA ILE A 116 9.90 -4.86 -2.96
C ILE A 116 10.20 -4.56 -1.50
N PHE A 117 11.48 -4.62 -1.14
CA PHE A 117 11.93 -4.51 0.24
C PHE A 117 11.39 -3.25 0.93
N GLY A 118 10.75 -3.45 2.09
CA GLY A 118 10.30 -2.37 2.95
C GLY A 118 9.04 -1.65 2.47
N VAL A 119 8.35 -2.16 1.45
CA VAL A 119 7.11 -1.60 0.92
C VAL A 119 5.94 -2.51 1.29
N SER A 120 4.96 -1.98 2.03
CA SER A 120 3.77 -2.73 2.43
C SER A 120 2.63 -2.60 1.42
N ASP A 121 1.63 -3.50 1.48
CA ASP A 121 0.41 -3.43 0.67
C ASP A 121 -0.28 -2.07 0.77
N LYS A 122 -0.29 -1.44 1.95
CA LYS A 122 -0.80 -0.07 2.13
C LYS A 122 -0.08 0.91 1.21
N VAL A 123 1.26 0.91 1.25
CA VAL A 123 2.08 1.86 0.50
C VAL A 123 1.96 1.60 -1.00
N LEU A 124 2.00 0.33 -1.42
CA LEU A 124 1.77 -0.06 -2.82
C LEU A 124 0.41 0.42 -3.31
N THR A 125 -0.65 0.08 -2.58
CA THR A 125 -2.03 0.40 -2.94
C THR A 125 -2.27 1.90 -3.01
N MET A 126 -1.75 2.66 -2.03
CA MET A 126 -1.85 4.12 -2.02
C MET A 126 -1.13 4.75 -3.22
N THR A 127 0.13 4.36 -3.46
CA THR A 127 0.95 4.92 -4.53
C THR A 127 0.41 4.56 -5.91
N LEU A 128 0.05 3.29 -6.12
CA LEU A 128 -0.50 2.82 -7.39
C LEU A 128 -1.85 3.46 -7.68
N SER A 129 -2.73 3.62 -6.68
CA SER A 129 -4.01 4.28 -6.87
C SER A 129 -3.84 5.69 -7.43
N GLU A 130 -2.94 6.48 -6.86
CA GLU A 130 -2.64 7.84 -7.34
C GLU A 130 -2.08 7.84 -8.77
N VAL A 131 -1.10 6.97 -9.06
CA VAL A 131 -0.51 6.86 -10.40
C VAL A 131 -1.55 6.46 -11.44
N LEU A 132 -2.36 5.45 -11.15
CA LEU A 132 -3.34 4.92 -12.08
C LEU A 132 -4.50 5.90 -12.33
N MET A 133 -4.84 6.72 -11.33
CA MET A 133 -5.90 7.73 -11.45
C MET A 133 -5.42 9.07 -12.02
N ALA A 134 -4.12 9.26 -12.28
CA ALA A 134 -3.55 10.56 -12.67
C ALA A 134 -3.96 11.03 -14.08
N ALA A 135 -4.28 10.12 -15.00
CA ALA A 135 -4.55 10.44 -16.40
C ALA A 135 -5.81 9.75 -16.96
N PRO A 136 -7.01 10.00 -16.38
CA PRO A 136 -8.23 9.25 -16.67
C PRO A 136 -8.66 9.30 -18.14
N LYS A 137 -8.36 10.40 -18.84
CA LYS A 137 -8.68 10.55 -20.27
C LYS A 137 -7.75 9.75 -21.19
N LEU A 138 -6.48 9.63 -20.83
CA LEU A 138 -5.48 8.92 -21.63
C LEU A 138 -5.47 7.42 -21.33
N ARG A 139 -5.79 7.03 -20.10
CA ARG A 139 -5.77 5.65 -19.62
C ARG A 139 -7.03 5.35 -18.79
N PRO A 140 -8.22 5.31 -19.41
CA PRO A 140 -9.48 5.07 -18.69
C PRO A 140 -9.48 3.75 -17.93
N HIS A 141 -8.87 2.70 -18.49
CA HIS A 141 -8.77 1.43 -17.81
C HIS A 141 -7.86 1.46 -16.57
N TRP A 142 -6.80 2.27 -16.57
CA TRP A 142 -5.98 2.47 -15.37
C TRP A 142 -6.80 3.16 -14.30
N PHE A 143 -7.53 4.21 -14.67
CA PHE A 143 -8.37 4.94 -13.74
C PHE A 143 -9.40 4.02 -13.08
N GLU A 144 -10.08 3.17 -13.84
CA GLU A 144 -11.00 2.15 -13.31
C GLU A 144 -10.33 1.29 -12.23
N VAL A 145 -9.16 0.72 -12.50
CA VAL A 145 -8.45 -0.12 -11.52
C VAL A 145 -7.95 0.70 -10.32
N GLY A 146 -7.45 1.91 -10.58
CA GLY A 146 -7.02 2.85 -9.55
C GLY A 146 -8.11 3.16 -8.53
N THR A 147 -9.37 3.20 -8.97
CA THR A 147 -10.53 3.40 -8.08
C THR A 147 -10.82 2.24 -7.14
N GLN A 148 -10.33 1.03 -7.46
CA GLN A 148 -10.53 -0.20 -6.68
C GLN A 148 -9.41 -0.47 -5.66
N LEU A 149 -8.33 0.32 -5.69
CA LEU A 149 -7.15 0.18 -4.83
C LEU A 149 -7.37 0.83 -3.44
N ILE A 150 -7.84 0.03 -2.49
CA ILE A 150 -8.17 0.46 -1.11
C ILE A 150 -6.96 0.36 -0.19
N ALA A 151 -6.45 1.49 0.32
CA ALA A 151 -5.40 1.47 1.34
C ALA A 151 -6.00 1.47 2.74
N VAL A 152 -5.81 0.37 3.48
CA VAL A 152 -6.21 0.28 4.88
C VAL A 152 -5.00 0.60 5.76
N ASP A 153 -5.09 1.73 6.45
CA ASP A 153 -4.15 2.11 7.50
C ASP A 153 -4.76 1.89 8.90
N THR A 154 -3.99 2.24 9.93
CA THR A 154 -4.44 2.11 11.32
C THR A 154 -5.69 2.93 11.60
N LEU A 155 -5.88 4.10 10.97
CA LEU A 155 -7.07 4.91 11.19
C LEU A 155 -8.31 4.24 10.62
N VAL A 156 -8.24 3.78 9.38
CA VAL A 156 -9.35 3.07 8.72
C VAL A 156 -9.67 1.77 9.46
N HIS A 157 -8.65 0.97 9.80
CA HIS A 157 -8.84 -0.28 10.54
C HIS A 157 -9.46 -0.03 11.93
N ASN A 158 -8.91 0.90 12.70
CA ASN A 158 -9.40 1.21 14.04
C ASN A 158 -10.81 1.80 14.00
N PHE A 159 -11.16 2.59 12.97
CA PHE A 159 -12.53 3.04 12.77
C PHE A 159 -13.49 1.85 12.62
N MET A 160 -13.14 0.88 11.77
CA MET A 160 -13.98 -0.31 11.56
C MET A 160 -14.08 -1.18 12.81
N HIS A 161 -13.02 -1.25 13.62
CA HIS A 161 -13.05 -1.93 14.91
C HIS A 161 -13.95 -1.20 15.92
N ARG A 162 -13.69 0.08 16.19
CA ARG A 162 -14.43 0.89 17.18
C ARG A 162 -15.92 0.97 16.89
N THR A 163 -16.28 1.03 15.61
CA THR A 163 -17.69 1.11 15.19
C THR A 163 -18.42 -0.23 15.24
N GLY A 164 -17.71 -1.33 15.47
CA GLY A 164 -18.28 -2.69 15.48
C GLY A 164 -18.48 -3.30 14.09
N ILE A 165 -18.04 -2.63 13.02
CA ILE A 165 -18.14 -3.14 11.65
C ILE A 165 -17.43 -4.50 11.54
N LEU A 166 -16.20 -4.63 12.05
CA LEU A 166 -15.47 -5.90 11.98
C LEU A 166 -16.19 -7.03 12.73
N GLN A 167 -16.76 -6.73 13.90
CA GLN A 167 -17.51 -7.72 14.67
C GLN A 167 -18.78 -8.16 13.96
N ASN A 168 -19.56 -7.21 13.43
CA ASN A 168 -20.83 -7.48 12.75
C ASN A 168 -20.67 -8.29 11.46
N PHE A 169 -19.51 -8.19 10.81
CA PHE A 169 -19.16 -8.98 9.62
C PHE A 169 -18.45 -10.29 9.95
N GLY A 170 -18.25 -10.63 11.24
CA GLY A 170 -17.47 -11.81 11.63
C GLY A 170 -16.00 -11.76 11.19
N ALA A 171 -15.46 -10.55 11.02
CA ALA A 171 -14.16 -10.27 10.41
C ALA A 171 -13.18 -9.67 11.43
N ALA A 172 -13.24 -10.08 12.70
CA ALA A 172 -12.30 -9.61 13.71
C ALA A 172 -10.87 -10.08 13.39
N HIS A 173 -9.93 -9.14 13.29
CA HIS A 173 -8.52 -9.41 13.04
C HIS A 173 -7.66 -8.25 13.56
N ALA A 174 -6.37 -8.51 13.82
CA ALA A 174 -5.41 -7.46 14.11
C ALA A 174 -5.06 -6.66 12.85
N TYR A 175 -4.72 -5.37 13.02
CA TYR A 175 -4.23 -4.54 11.93
C TYR A 175 -3.04 -5.19 11.21
N GLY A 176 -3.08 -5.26 9.88
CA GLY A 176 -2.00 -5.82 9.07
C GLY A 176 -2.52 -6.58 7.85
N ALA A 177 -1.88 -7.71 7.54
CA ALA A 177 -2.21 -8.52 6.36
C ALA A 177 -3.69 -8.97 6.32
N GLY A 178 -4.30 -9.22 7.48
CA GLY A 178 -5.71 -9.59 7.59
C GLY A 178 -6.67 -8.54 7.00
N CYS A 179 -6.27 -7.26 6.95
CA CYS A 179 -7.08 -6.20 6.36
C CYS A 179 -7.32 -6.40 4.86
N TYR A 180 -6.44 -7.13 4.17
CA TYR A 180 -6.45 -7.31 2.73
C TYR A 180 -6.88 -8.73 2.29
N GLN A 181 -7.09 -9.64 3.25
CA GLN A 181 -7.61 -10.99 2.99
C GLN A 181 -9.10 -10.95 2.62
N PRO A 182 -9.64 -12.00 1.98
CA PRO A 182 -11.08 -12.15 1.80
C PRO A 182 -11.85 -11.97 3.11
N GLY A 183 -12.92 -11.18 3.09
CA GLY A 183 -13.68 -10.80 4.30
C GLY A 183 -13.02 -9.74 5.20
N GLY A 184 -11.78 -9.33 4.92
CA GLY A 184 -11.07 -8.30 5.69
C GLY A 184 -11.60 -6.88 5.44
N CYS A 185 -10.95 -5.88 6.05
CA CYS A 185 -11.32 -4.47 5.96
C CYS A 185 -11.55 -4.00 4.50
N ALA A 186 -10.61 -4.29 3.60
CA ALA A 186 -10.70 -3.85 2.22
C ALA A 186 -11.91 -4.46 1.50
N ASP A 187 -12.23 -5.73 1.79
CA ASP A 187 -13.36 -6.43 1.17
C ASP A 187 -14.71 -5.87 1.64
N ILE A 188 -14.83 -5.61 2.94
CA ILE A 188 -16.00 -4.95 3.52
C ILE A 188 -16.20 -3.54 2.90
N LEU A 189 -15.12 -2.78 2.69
CA LEU A 189 -15.19 -1.46 2.04
C LEU A 189 -15.62 -1.56 0.57
N ARG A 190 -15.22 -2.60 -0.17
CA ARG A 190 -15.73 -2.86 -1.53
C ARG A 190 -17.22 -3.15 -1.51
N GLN A 191 -17.69 -3.98 -0.59
CA GLN A 191 -19.11 -4.31 -0.44
C GLN A 191 -19.94 -3.09 -0.03
N ALA A 192 -19.42 -2.22 0.83
CA ALA A 192 -20.08 -0.97 1.19
C ALA A 192 -20.17 -0.03 -0.02
N SER A 193 -19.08 0.08 -0.78
CA SER A 193 -19.02 0.93 -1.98
C SER A 193 -19.98 0.49 -3.08
N SER A 194 -20.20 -0.81 -3.28
CA SER A 194 -21.15 -1.29 -4.30
C SER A 194 -22.60 -0.88 -4.04
N ARG A 195 -22.91 -0.42 -2.82
CA ARG A 195 -24.23 0.09 -2.42
C ARG A 195 -24.33 1.62 -2.49
N ILE A 196 -23.25 2.32 -2.85
CA ILE A 196 -23.18 3.78 -2.89
C ILE A 196 -22.83 4.21 -4.32
N ASP A 197 -23.76 4.87 -5.00
CA ASP A 197 -23.47 5.46 -6.31
C ASP A 197 -22.63 6.74 -6.14
N ALA A 198 -21.33 6.64 -6.42
CA ALA A 198 -20.40 7.75 -6.27
C ALA A 198 -20.66 8.90 -7.26
N ARG A 199 -21.43 8.67 -8.33
CA ARG A 199 -21.85 9.73 -9.26
C ARG A 199 -22.72 10.80 -8.61
N ARG A 200 -23.35 10.47 -7.47
CA ARG A 200 -24.12 11.42 -6.65
C ARG A 200 -23.25 12.50 -6.02
N PHE A 201 -21.96 12.25 -5.83
CA PHE A 201 -21.00 13.22 -5.30
C PHE A 201 -20.27 13.96 -6.41
N ASN A 202 -19.98 13.26 -7.52
CA ASN A 202 -19.43 13.86 -8.74
C ASN A 202 -19.81 13.01 -9.95
N ALA A 203 -20.53 13.59 -10.91
CA ALA A 203 -21.02 12.89 -12.09
C ALA A 203 -19.92 12.23 -12.96
N THR A 204 -18.66 12.67 -12.82
CA THR A 204 -17.52 12.08 -13.56
C THR A 204 -16.93 10.85 -12.88
N TYR A 205 -17.37 10.50 -11.67
CA TYR A 205 -16.90 9.31 -10.97
C TYR A 205 -17.53 8.03 -11.53
N PRO A 206 -16.85 6.87 -11.41
CA PRO A 206 -17.51 5.60 -11.65
C PRO A 206 -18.61 5.39 -10.60
N ALA A 207 -19.66 4.65 -10.95
CA ALA A 207 -20.76 4.39 -10.01
C ALA A 207 -20.24 3.72 -8.72
N ASN A 208 -19.37 2.73 -8.85
CA ASN A 208 -18.71 2.06 -7.73
C ASN A 208 -17.27 2.58 -7.58
N PHE A 209 -16.97 3.25 -6.46
CA PHE A 209 -15.67 3.87 -6.20
C PHE A 209 -15.15 3.57 -4.77
N PRO A 210 -14.64 2.34 -4.51
CA PRO A 210 -14.27 1.94 -3.14
C PRO A 210 -13.17 2.79 -2.51
N ARG A 211 -12.21 3.26 -3.31
CA ARG A 211 -11.18 4.19 -2.85
C ARG A 211 -11.74 5.52 -2.33
N LEU A 212 -12.84 6.02 -2.90
CA LEU A 212 -13.51 7.22 -2.39
C LEU A 212 -14.03 7.00 -0.97
N ILE A 213 -14.68 5.86 -0.73
CA ILE A 213 -15.21 5.49 0.60
C ILE A 213 -14.08 5.34 1.61
N GLN A 214 -13.02 4.63 1.25
CA GLN A 214 -11.83 4.49 2.10
C GLN A 214 -11.24 5.86 2.45
N HIS A 215 -11.09 6.75 1.46
CA HIS A 215 -10.53 8.07 1.66
C HIS A 215 -11.43 8.95 2.54
N ALA A 216 -12.75 8.85 2.41
CA ALA A 216 -13.70 9.55 3.28
C ALA A 216 -13.57 9.09 4.75
N LEU A 217 -13.43 7.78 5.00
CA LEU A 217 -13.19 7.25 6.35
C LEU A 217 -11.85 7.74 6.91
N TRP A 218 -10.80 7.74 6.08
CA TRP A 218 -9.51 8.27 6.47
C TRP A 218 -9.60 9.76 6.84
N GLN A 219 -10.26 10.59 6.03
CA GLN A 219 -10.47 12.02 6.34
C GLN A 219 -11.30 12.25 7.60
N TYR A 220 -12.28 11.39 7.89
CA TYR A 220 -13.06 11.45 9.12
C TYR A 220 -12.18 11.23 10.37
N CYS A 221 -11.15 10.41 10.24
CA CYS A 221 -10.28 10.01 11.35
C CYS A 221 -8.99 10.83 11.42
N ALA A 222 -8.45 11.32 10.31
CA ALA A 222 -7.13 11.94 10.28
C ALA A 222 -7.08 13.26 11.08
N ALA A 223 -5.97 13.46 11.80
CA ALA A 223 -5.80 14.58 12.73
C ALA A 223 -5.72 15.94 12.03
N ASP A 224 -5.19 15.96 10.81
CA ASP A 224 -5.11 17.13 9.91
C ASP A 224 -6.40 17.34 9.08
N ARG A 225 -7.44 16.53 9.34
CA ARG A 225 -8.71 16.56 8.62
C ARG A 225 -9.85 16.81 9.60
N GLN A 226 -10.85 15.91 9.67
CA GLN A 226 -11.99 16.12 10.57
C GLN A 226 -11.65 15.77 12.02
N ASN A 227 -10.60 14.98 12.26
CA ASN A 227 -10.08 14.68 13.59
C ASN A 227 -11.15 14.11 14.56
N ILE A 228 -12.07 13.25 14.09
CA ILE A 228 -13.19 12.77 14.92
C ILE A 228 -12.89 11.43 15.59
N CYS A 229 -12.62 10.37 14.80
CA CYS A 229 -12.48 9.01 15.31
C CYS A 229 -11.01 8.56 15.36
N ASN A 230 -10.21 9.16 16.26
CA ASN A 230 -8.79 8.84 16.42
C ASN A 230 -8.33 8.86 17.88
N GLY A 231 -7.10 8.39 18.11
CA GLY A 231 -6.50 8.31 19.45
C GLY A 231 -6.16 9.66 20.09
N ASN A 232 -6.30 10.79 19.38
CA ASN A 232 -6.17 12.12 19.99
C ASN A 232 -7.46 12.53 20.71
N ASN A 233 -8.61 11.98 20.30
CA ASN A 233 -9.93 12.36 20.81
C ASN A 233 -10.64 11.22 21.56
N ILE A 234 -10.10 10.00 21.49
CA ILE A 234 -10.71 8.81 22.07
C ILE A 234 -9.69 8.09 22.94
N ASP A 235 -10.09 7.81 24.18
CA ASP A 235 -9.39 6.89 25.06
C ASP A 235 -9.73 5.45 24.68
N ASP A 236 -8.77 4.79 24.03
CA ASP A 236 -8.94 3.43 23.50
C ASP A 236 -9.07 2.32 24.55
N SER A 237 -8.99 2.65 25.85
CA SER A 237 -9.19 1.70 26.96
C SER A 237 -10.65 1.63 27.46
N ARG A 238 -11.54 2.47 26.94
CA ARG A 238 -12.95 2.53 27.32
C ARG A 238 -13.85 2.82 26.12
N SER A 239 -15.16 2.71 26.32
CA SER A 239 -16.13 3.08 25.30
C SER A 239 -16.03 4.57 24.96
N CYS A 240 -16.16 4.88 23.68
CA CYS A 240 -16.07 6.26 23.18
C CYS A 240 -17.21 7.14 23.73
N GLU A 241 -16.85 8.31 24.26
CA GLU A 241 -17.76 9.29 24.86
C GLU A 241 -18.08 10.48 23.93
N GLN A 242 -17.60 10.47 22.68
CA GLN A 242 -17.77 11.58 21.73
C GLN A 242 -19.21 11.64 21.18
N ILE A 243 -20.07 12.40 21.86
CA ILE A 243 -21.50 12.54 21.54
C ILE A 243 -21.78 13.29 20.23
N TYR A 244 -20.85 14.12 19.75
CA TYR A 244 -21.02 14.87 18.49
C TYR A 244 -20.61 14.08 17.25
N CYS A 245 -20.16 12.83 17.41
CA CYS A 245 -19.83 11.95 16.29
C CYS A 245 -21.11 11.61 15.49
N VAL A 246 -21.10 11.82 14.17
CA VAL A 246 -22.31 11.67 13.33
C VAL A 246 -22.88 10.25 13.31
N ILE A 247 -22.05 9.26 13.65
CA ILE A 247 -22.46 7.85 13.76
C ILE A 247 -22.59 7.38 15.22
N HIS A 248 -22.55 8.28 16.19
CA HIS A 248 -22.56 7.93 17.63
C HIS A 248 -23.72 6.99 18.00
N GLY A 249 -24.92 7.23 17.46
CA GLY A 249 -26.12 6.45 17.75
C GLY A 249 -26.08 5.00 17.25
N ILE A 250 -25.28 4.72 16.21
CA ILE A 250 -25.18 3.37 15.59
C ILE A 250 -23.82 2.71 15.81
N CYS A 251 -22.87 3.43 16.43
CA CYS A 251 -21.53 2.94 16.73
C CYS A 251 -21.55 2.06 17.98
N SER A 252 -20.95 0.86 17.89
CA SER A 252 -20.78 -0.06 19.03
C SER A 252 -19.79 0.42 20.09
N LYS A 253 -18.96 1.44 19.78
CA LYS A 253 -18.00 2.07 20.70
C LYS A 253 -16.99 1.08 21.31
N ILE A 254 -16.57 0.08 20.53
CA ILE A 254 -15.68 -0.99 21.01
C ILE A 254 -14.29 -0.41 21.34
N PRO A 255 -13.78 -0.57 22.57
CA PRO A 255 -12.42 -0.18 22.93
C PRO A 255 -11.38 -0.96 22.09
N LEU A 256 -10.24 -0.35 21.75
CA LEU A 256 -9.16 -1.07 21.04
C LEU A 256 -8.26 -1.86 21.99
N ARG A 257 -8.21 -1.47 23.26
CA ARG A 257 -7.40 -2.12 24.29
C ARG A 257 -8.33 -2.66 25.37
N SER A 258 -8.38 -3.96 25.52
CA SER A 258 -8.97 -4.58 26.70
C SER A 258 -8.10 -4.25 27.91
N LYS A 259 -8.71 -3.89 29.04
CA LYS A 259 -8.02 -3.91 30.34
C LYS A 259 -7.74 -5.35 30.77
#